data_AF-A0A2V7LGL6-F1
#
_entry.id   AF-A0A2V7LGL6-F1
#
_cell.length_a   1.000
_cell.length_b   1.000
_cell.length_c   1.000
_cell.angle_alpha   90.00
_cell.angle_beta   90.00
_cell.angle_gamma   90.00
#
_symmetry.space_group_name_H-M   'P 1'
#
loop_
_entity.id
_entity.type
_entity.pdbx_description
1 polymer ?
#
loop_
_entity_poly.entity_id
_entity_poly.type
_entity_poly.pdbx_seq_one_letter_code
_entity_poly.pdbx_strand_id
1 'polypeptide(L)'
;RVLAADYHDALTRLTLQAVGGDSAGYYLTKAEFYAVKNDIPAAHAYYDSARVVLAAKMAARPPNKASGQQPVETQLALAYAGLGRKADAIRLGQEGAQLVPVPRDALAGPRAVLDLVEIYVRTGEYDAALDQLEYLLSIPSPVSLPLLRVDPLYTPLRGNPRFERLVAGH
;
A
#
# COMPACT_ATOMS: atom_id res chain seq x y z
N ARG A 1 19.93 12.28 9.97
CA ARG A 1 19.59 10.95 10.56
C ARG A 1 19.07 11.13 12.00
N VAL A 2 17.91 11.80 12.16
CA VAL A 2 17.23 11.98 13.47
C VAL A 2 15.82 11.33 13.47
N LEU A 3 15.40 10.72 12.35
CA LEU A 3 14.04 10.21 12.19
C LEU A 3 13.94 8.68 12.05
N ALA A 4 15.03 7.93 12.24
CA ALA A 4 14.98 6.48 12.09
C ALA A 4 14.70 5.78 13.44
N ALA A 5 15.49 6.01 14.49
CA ALA A 5 15.33 5.30 15.76
C ALA A 5 14.05 5.69 16.52
N ASP A 6 13.77 6.99 16.60
CA ASP A 6 12.61 7.50 17.34
C ASP A 6 11.27 7.09 16.71
N TYR A 7 11.23 6.91 15.38
CA TYR A 7 10.05 6.44 14.67
C TYR A 7 9.75 4.95 14.91
N HIS A 8 10.78 4.11 15.00
CA HIS A 8 10.61 2.69 15.32
C HIS A 8 10.07 2.49 16.74
N ASP A 9 10.60 3.25 17.69
CA ASP A 9 10.14 3.20 19.09
C ASP A 9 8.72 3.79 19.22
N ALA A 10 8.43 4.89 18.52
CA ALA A 10 7.09 5.48 18.46
C ALA A 10 6.05 4.52 17.85
N LEU A 11 6.36 3.84 16.74
CA LEU A 11 5.46 2.85 16.14
C LEU A 11 5.27 1.63 17.04
N THR A 12 6.26 1.25 17.84
CA THR A 12 6.12 0.16 18.82
C THR A 12 5.15 0.57 19.94
N ARG A 13 5.27 1.82 20.42
CA ARG A 13 4.45 2.38 21.51
C ARG A 13 3.08 2.91 21.08
N LEU A 14 2.82 3.07 19.77
CA LEU A 14 1.51 3.47 19.25
C LEU A 14 0.47 2.44 19.69
N THR A 15 -0.56 2.91 20.40
CA THR A 15 -1.68 2.08 20.87
C THR A 15 -2.94 2.39 20.07
N LEU A 16 -3.86 1.42 20.01
CA LEU A 16 -5.17 1.60 19.39
C LEU A 16 -5.97 2.77 20.00
N GLN A 17 -5.75 3.01 21.31
CA GLN A 17 -6.37 4.12 22.03
C GLN A 17 -5.81 5.49 21.60
N ALA A 18 -4.56 5.55 21.16
CA ALA A 18 -3.92 6.78 20.69
C ALA A 18 -4.39 7.23 19.29
N VAL A 19 -5.01 6.34 18.50
CA VAL A 19 -5.48 6.63 17.13
C VAL A 19 -7.00 6.87 17.03
N GLY A 20 -7.69 7.06 18.16
CA GLY A 20 -9.04 7.64 18.18
C GLY A 20 -10.09 6.93 17.32
N GLY A 21 -10.02 5.60 17.18
CA GLY A 21 -11.04 4.79 16.50
C GLY A 21 -10.84 4.55 15.00
N ASP A 22 -9.85 5.17 14.33
CA ASP A 22 -9.45 4.74 12.98
C ASP A 22 -8.46 3.56 13.06
N SER A 23 -9.02 2.40 13.41
CA SER A 23 -8.26 1.19 13.70
C SER A 23 -7.60 0.57 12.46
N ALA A 24 -8.11 0.86 11.25
CA ALA A 24 -7.62 0.24 10.01
C ALA A 24 -6.21 0.72 9.63
N GLY A 25 -5.99 2.04 9.60
CA GLY A 25 -4.68 2.61 9.27
C GLY A 25 -3.60 2.20 10.28
N TYR A 26 -3.96 2.12 11.56
CA TYR A 26 -3.10 1.60 12.62
C TYR A 26 -2.66 0.17 12.35
N TYR A 27 -3.60 -0.72 12.04
CA TYR A 27 -3.29 -2.12 11.81
C TYR A 27 -2.46 -2.34 10.54
N LEU A 28 -2.74 -1.64 9.44
CA LEU A 28 -1.92 -1.69 8.22
C LEU A 28 -0.48 -1.22 8.50
N THR A 29 -0.32 -0.08 9.18
CA THR A 29 1.00 0.46 9.53
C THR A 29 1.79 -0.51 10.40
N LYS A 30 1.15 -1.12 11.41
CA LYS A 30 1.80 -2.15 12.26
C LYS A 30 2.18 -3.38 11.43
N ALA A 31 1.31 -3.83 10.53
CA ALA A 31 1.58 -4.98 9.69
C ALA A 31 2.81 -4.76 8.80
N GLU A 32 2.89 -3.61 8.13
CA GLU A 32 4.05 -3.21 7.31
C GLU A 32 5.33 -3.11 8.15
N PHE A 33 5.24 -2.49 9.33
CA PHE A 33 6.37 -2.38 10.25
C PHE A 33 6.95 -3.74 10.63
N TYR A 34 6.10 -4.68 11.03
CA TYR A 34 6.57 -6.03 11.39
C TYR A 34 7.03 -6.84 10.16
N ALA A 35 6.44 -6.61 8.98
CA ALA A 35 6.91 -7.21 7.74
C ALA A 35 8.34 -6.76 7.39
N VAL A 36 8.64 -5.46 7.54
CA VAL A 36 10.00 -4.91 7.33
C VAL A 36 10.99 -5.47 8.36
N LYS A 37 10.54 -5.75 9.59
CA LYS A 37 11.34 -6.42 10.62
C LYS A 37 11.49 -7.94 10.43
N ASN A 38 10.91 -8.50 9.37
CA ASN A 38 10.86 -9.94 9.11
C ASN A 38 10.17 -10.75 10.24
N ASP A 39 9.29 -10.11 11.01
CA ASP A 39 8.41 -10.78 11.98
C ASP A 39 7.10 -11.12 11.28
N ILE A 40 7.16 -12.20 10.48
CA ILE A 40 6.05 -12.65 9.65
C ILE A 40 4.79 -12.98 10.48
N PRO A 41 4.89 -13.68 11.64
CA PRO A 41 3.71 -13.94 12.48
C PRO A 41 3.03 -12.65 12.95
N ALA A 42 3.79 -11.66 13.45
CA ALA A 42 3.21 -10.39 13.88
C ALA A 42 2.59 -9.62 12.71
N ALA A 43 3.29 -9.55 11.57
CA ALA A 43 2.77 -8.90 10.37
C ALA A 43 1.43 -9.52 9.92
N HIS A 44 1.35 -10.85 9.87
CA HIS A 44 0.12 -11.57 9.54
C HIS A 44 -1.03 -11.26 10.51
N ALA A 45 -0.78 -11.23 11.81
CA ALA A 45 -1.80 -10.92 12.80
C ALA A 45 -2.37 -9.50 12.63
N TYR A 46 -1.51 -8.53 12.31
CA TYR A 46 -1.93 -7.16 12.06
C TYR A 46 -2.65 -6.99 10.72
N TYR A 47 -2.22 -7.66 9.65
CA TYR A 47 -2.98 -7.68 8.40
C TYR A 47 -4.35 -8.33 8.57
N ASP A 48 -4.48 -9.39 9.37
CA ASP A 48 -5.79 -10.00 9.66
C ASP A 48 -6.70 -9.06 10.45
N SER A 49 -6.14 -8.33 11.43
CA SER A 49 -6.88 -7.30 12.18
C SER A 49 -7.37 -6.18 11.26
N ALA A 50 -6.51 -5.69 10.36
CA ALA A 50 -6.88 -4.70 9.35
C ALA A 50 -8.01 -5.23 8.45
N ARG A 51 -7.89 -6.47 7.97
CA ARG A 51 -8.89 -7.13 7.13
C ARG A 51 -10.26 -7.16 7.80
N VAL A 52 -10.35 -7.54 9.07
CA VAL A 52 -11.62 -7.60 9.81
C VAL A 52 -12.28 -6.23 9.89
N VAL A 53 -11.53 -5.19 10.28
CA VAL A 53 -12.04 -3.83 10.39
C VAL A 53 -12.49 -3.29 9.03
N LEU A 54 -11.65 -3.47 8.00
CA LEU A 54 -11.90 -2.95 6.66
C LEU A 54 -13.06 -3.65 5.96
N ALA A 55 -13.21 -4.97 6.16
CA ALA A 55 -14.36 -5.71 5.65
C ALA A 55 -15.67 -5.23 6.28
N ALA A 56 -15.68 -4.97 7.60
CA ALA A 56 -16.85 -4.41 8.28
C ALA A 56 -17.17 -2.99 7.77
N LYS A 57 -16.15 -2.14 7.60
CA LYS A 57 -16.29 -0.80 7.00
C LYS A 57 -16.85 -0.85 5.58
N MET A 58 -16.37 -1.79 4.76
CA MET A 58 -16.84 -1.99 3.38
C MET A 58 -18.28 -2.50 3.34
N ALA A 59 -18.72 -3.33 4.29
CA ALA A 59 -20.10 -3.81 4.38
C ALA A 59 -21.08 -2.73 4.87
N ALA A 60 -20.62 -1.83 5.75
CA ALA A 60 -21.45 -0.79 6.35
C ALA A 60 -21.59 0.50 5.51
N ARG A 61 -20.78 0.66 4.45
CA ARG A 61 -20.77 1.90 3.66
C ARG A 61 -21.89 1.94 2.60
N PRO A 62 -22.32 3.14 2.19
CA PRO A 62 -23.17 3.30 1.01
C PRO A 62 -22.44 2.86 -0.28
N PRO A 63 -23.13 2.20 -1.23
CA PRO A 63 -22.52 1.81 -2.50
C PRO A 63 -22.01 3.01 -3.30
N ASN A 64 -20.97 2.78 -4.12
CA ASN A 64 -20.39 3.74 -5.07
C ASN A 64 -19.84 5.06 -4.49
N LYS A 65 -19.42 5.09 -3.23
CA LYS A 65 -18.67 6.24 -2.68
C LYS A 65 -17.28 5.82 -2.23
N ALA A 66 -16.25 6.46 -2.82
CA ALA A 66 -14.92 6.48 -2.23
C ALA A 66 -15.05 7.06 -0.81
N SER A 67 -14.76 6.24 0.19
CA SER A 67 -14.93 6.61 1.59
C SER A 67 -13.72 7.42 2.05
N GLY A 68 -13.68 8.70 1.69
CA GLY A 68 -12.54 9.58 2.00
C GLY A 68 -11.45 9.58 0.93
N GLN A 69 -10.26 10.10 1.28
CA GLN A 69 -9.13 10.27 0.35
C GLN A 69 -8.51 8.95 -0.11
N GLN A 70 -8.74 7.84 0.61
CA GLN A 70 -8.27 6.50 0.22
C GLN A 70 -9.46 5.53 0.25
N PRO A 71 -9.76 4.83 -0.86
CA PRO A 71 -10.85 3.86 -0.90
C PRO A 71 -10.64 2.72 0.10
N VAL A 72 -11.73 2.27 0.73
CA VAL A 72 -11.68 1.12 1.64
C VAL A 72 -11.28 -0.16 0.90
N GLU A 73 -11.59 -0.22 -0.40
CA GLU A 73 -11.18 -1.27 -1.34
C GLU A 73 -9.67 -1.42 -1.36
N THR A 74 -8.95 -0.31 -1.58
CA THR A 74 -7.50 -0.34 -1.70
C THR A 74 -6.83 -0.71 -0.38
N GLN A 75 -7.35 -0.20 0.75
CA GLN A 75 -6.88 -0.59 2.07
C GLN A 75 -7.11 -2.07 2.37
N LEU A 76 -8.29 -2.60 2.05
CA LEU A 76 -8.60 -4.02 2.25
C LEU A 76 -7.78 -4.91 1.32
N ALA A 77 -7.51 -4.44 0.10
CA ALA A 77 -6.65 -5.12 -0.86
C ALA A 77 -5.20 -5.23 -0.35
N LEU A 78 -4.65 -4.19 0.28
CA LEU A 78 -3.34 -4.24 0.93
C LEU A 78 -3.31 -5.29 2.06
N ALA A 79 -4.36 -5.36 2.88
CA ALA A 79 -4.48 -6.41 3.89
C ALA A 79 -4.52 -7.81 3.27
N TYR A 80 -5.25 -7.99 2.17
CA TYR A 80 -5.25 -9.27 1.44
C TYR A 80 -3.89 -9.61 0.83
N ALA A 81 -3.17 -8.64 0.26
CA ALA A 81 -1.83 -8.84 -0.26
C ALA A 81 -0.88 -9.32 0.84
N GLY A 82 -0.91 -8.67 2.01
CA GLY A 82 -0.12 -9.04 3.18
C GLY A 82 -0.45 -10.43 3.75
N LEU A 83 -1.68 -10.93 3.54
CA LEU A 83 -2.12 -12.26 3.94
C LEU A 83 -1.90 -13.34 2.86
N GLY A 84 -1.31 -12.99 1.72
CA GLY A 84 -1.12 -13.91 0.59
C GLY A 84 -2.40 -14.22 -0.20
N ARG A 85 -3.50 -13.48 0.02
CA ARG A 85 -4.77 -13.61 -0.71
C ARG A 85 -4.73 -12.86 -2.03
N LYS A 86 -3.85 -13.31 -2.93
CA LYS A 86 -3.51 -12.65 -4.20
C LYS A 86 -4.71 -12.25 -5.06
N ALA A 87 -5.62 -13.17 -5.35
CA ALA A 87 -6.75 -12.91 -6.24
C ALA A 87 -7.68 -11.82 -5.68
N ASP A 88 -7.95 -11.85 -4.38
CA ASP A 88 -8.77 -10.85 -3.71
C ASP A 88 -8.08 -9.48 -3.67
N ALA A 89 -6.77 -9.47 -3.41
CA ALA A 89 -5.97 -8.26 -3.38
C ALA A 89 -5.96 -7.54 -4.73
N ILE A 90 -5.68 -8.26 -5.82
CA ILE A 90 -5.62 -7.65 -7.16
C ILE A 90 -6.98 -7.12 -7.58
N ARG A 91 -8.03 -7.95 -7.48
CA ARG A 91 -9.39 -7.56 -7.88
C ARG A 91 -9.82 -6.29 -7.15
N LEU A 92 -9.69 -6.27 -5.83
CA LEU A 92 -10.17 -5.16 -5.02
C LEU A 92 -9.27 -3.92 -5.14
N GLY A 93 -7.96 -4.09 -5.33
CA GLY A 93 -7.04 -3.00 -5.60
C GLY A 93 -7.38 -2.27 -6.91
N GLN A 94 -7.71 -3.03 -7.96
CA GLN A 94 -8.16 -2.47 -9.23
C GLN A 94 -9.50 -1.73 -9.10
N GLU A 95 -10.47 -2.30 -8.39
CA GLU A 95 -11.75 -1.65 -8.07
C GLU A 95 -11.50 -0.32 -7.32
N GLY A 96 -10.62 -0.32 -6.32
CA GLY A 96 -10.23 0.87 -5.56
C GLY A 96 -9.61 1.96 -6.44
N ALA A 97 -8.66 1.62 -7.30
CA ALA A 97 -8.04 2.58 -8.22
C ALA A 97 -9.05 3.17 -9.22
N GLN A 98 -10.01 2.38 -9.71
CA GLN A 98 -11.07 2.85 -10.61
C GLN A 98 -12.06 3.79 -9.90
N LEU A 99 -12.25 3.62 -8.59
CA LEU A 99 -13.12 4.50 -7.81
C LEU A 99 -12.55 5.89 -7.61
N VAL A 100 -11.24 6.10 -7.77
CA VAL A 100 -10.57 7.40 -7.65
C VAL A 100 -9.59 7.57 -8.80
N PRO A 101 -10.07 7.77 -10.04
CA PRO A 101 -9.19 7.86 -11.19
C PRO A 101 -8.42 9.20 -11.15
N VAL A 102 -7.16 9.19 -11.60
CA VAL A 102 -6.26 10.37 -11.61
C VAL A 102 -6.91 11.63 -12.22
N PRO A 103 -7.64 11.57 -13.36
CA PRO A 103 -8.27 12.77 -13.92
C PRO A 103 -9.36 13.39 -13.04
N ARG A 104 -9.95 12.61 -12.13
CA ARG A 104 -11.00 13.09 -11.21
C ARG A 104 -10.41 13.69 -9.95
N ASP A 105 -9.30 13.13 -9.47
CA ASP A 105 -8.63 13.60 -8.26
C ASP A 105 -7.11 13.43 -8.44
N ALA A 106 -6.43 14.53 -8.74
CA ALA A 106 -4.99 14.55 -8.97
C ALA A 106 -4.16 14.33 -7.70
N LEU A 107 -4.77 14.37 -6.51
CA LEU A 107 -4.09 14.11 -5.25
C LEU A 107 -4.31 12.64 -4.81
N ALA A 108 -5.55 12.21 -4.75
CA ALA A 108 -5.91 10.88 -4.29
C ALA A 108 -5.70 9.79 -5.36
N GLY A 109 -5.86 10.13 -6.64
CA GLY A 109 -5.73 9.18 -7.74
C GLY A 109 -4.34 8.56 -7.86
N PRO A 110 -3.25 9.34 -7.93
CA PRO A 110 -1.90 8.79 -7.96
C PRO A 110 -1.56 7.95 -6.72
N ARG A 111 -2.13 8.28 -5.56
CA ARG A 111 -1.98 7.47 -4.34
C ARG A 111 -2.70 6.12 -4.46
N ALA A 112 -3.91 6.08 -5.01
CA ALA A 112 -4.61 4.82 -5.26
C ALA A 112 -3.87 3.91 -6.26
N VAL A 113 -3.23 4.50 -7.28
CA VAL A 113 -2.37 3.75 -8.22
C VAL A 113 -1.09 3.26 -7.53
N LEU A 114 -0.50 4.04 -6.62
CA LEU A 114 0.66 3.62 -5.84
C LEU A 114 0.33 2.44 -4.90
N ASP A 115 -0.83 2.45 -4.26
CA ASP A 115 -1.28 1.30 -3.47
C ASP A 115 -1.46 0.05 -4.36
N LEU A 116 -1.92 0.23 -5.61
CA LEU A 116 -2.03 -0.87 -6.59
C LEU A 116 -0.65 -1.41 -7.00
N VAL A 117 0.36 -0.54 -7.15
CA VAL A 117 1.76 -0.96 -7.33
C VAL A 117 2.20 -1.85 -6.16
N GLU A 118 1.95 -1.41 -4.93
CA GLU A 118 2.32 -2.18 -3.74
C GLU A 118 1.64 -3.56 -3.72
N ILE A 119 0.36 -3.62 -4.04
CA ILE A 119 -0.39 -4.88 -4.16
C ILE A 119 0.26 -5.80 -5.19
N TYR A 120 0.59 -5.28 -6.37
CA TYR A 120 1.25 -6.06 -7.42
C TYR A 120 2.63 -6.55 -7.00
N VAL A 121 3.45 -5.71 -6.36
CA VAL A 121 4.78 -6.13 -5.88
C VAL A 121 4.65 -7.22 -4.81
N ARG A 122 3.75 -7.07 -3.84
CA ARG A 122 3.53 -8.06 -2.77
C ARG A 122 2.96 -9.38 -3.30
N THR A 123 2.27 -9.37 -4.43
CA THR A 123 1.64 -10.55 -5.04
C THR A 123 2.42 -11.16 -6.20
N GLY A 124 3.60 -10.61 -6.51
CA GLY A 124 4.49 -11.11 -7.56
C GLY A 124 4.11 -10.68 -8.98
N GLU A 125 3.19 -9.73 -9.15
CA GLU A 125 2.76 -9.20 -10.45
C GLU A 125 3.69 -8.07 -10.92
N TYR A 126 4.97 -8.38 -11.07
CA TYR A 126 6.02 -7.36 -11.25
C TYR A 126 5.89 -6.55 -12.53
N ASP A 127 5.45 -7.16 -13.64
CA ASP A 127 5.25 -6.42 -14.90
C ASP A 127 4.12 -5.40 -14.77
N ALA A 128 3.02 -5.78 -14.13
CA ALA A 128 1.91 -4.87 -13.85
C ALA A 128 2.31 -3.76 -12.87
N ALA A 129 3.13 -4.06 -11.86
CA ALA A 129 3.72 -3.05 -10.99
C ALA A 129 4.57 -2.03 -11.77
N LEU A 130 5.39 -2.51 -12.71
CA LEU A 130 6.26 -1.67 -13.54
C LEU A 130 5.47 -0.79 -14.50
N ASP A 131 4.39 -1.30 -15.10
CA ASP A 131 3.48 -0.50 -15.93
C ASP A 131 2.94 0.70 -15.16
N GLN A 132 2.49 0.47 -13.91
CA GLN A 132 1.95 1.55 -13.08
C GLN A 132 3.03 2.51 -12.56
N LEU A 133 4.24 2.02 -12.27
CA LEU A 133 5.36 2.87 -11.87
C LEU A 133 5.81 3.81 -13.01
N GLU A 134 5.89 3.31 -14.24
CA GLU A 134 6.18 4.13 -15.43
C GLU A 134 5.11 5.19 -15.63
N TYR A 135 3.84 4.83 -15.50
CA TYR A 135 2.75 5.79 -15.56
C TYR A 135 2.87 6.86 -14.47
N LEU A 136 3.10 6.47 -13.21
CA LEU A 136 3.23 7.40 -12.08
C LEU A 136 4.42 8.36 -12.23
N LEU A 137 5.51 7.93 -12.85
CA LEU A 137 6.66 8.78 -13.14
C LEU A 137 6.41 9.74 -14.31
N SER A 138 5.42 9.47 -15.16
CA SER A 138 5.05 10.35 -16.29
C SER A 138 4.14 11.52 -15.90
N ILE A 139 3.60 11.52 -14.67
CA ILE A 139 2.67 12.53 -14.15
C ILE A 139 3.16 13.10 -12.81
N PRO A 140 2.63 14.24 -12.34
CA PRO A 140 2.81 14.64 -10.95
C PRO A 140 2.28 13.55 -10.01
N SER A 141 3.17 12.93 -9.24
CA SER A 141 2.83 11.89 -8.28
C SER A 141 3.82 11.87 -7.09
N PRO A 142 3.51 11.12 -6.01
CA PRO A 142 4.44 10.91 -4.91
C PRO A 142 5.67 10.06 -5.25
N VAL A 143 5.75 9.48 -6.46
CA VAL A 143 6.82 8.55 -6.84
C VAL A 143 8.01 9.31 -7.41
N SER A 144 9.21 8.90 -7.03
CA SER A 144 10.46 9.44 -7.55
C SER A 144 11.54 8.36 -7.66
N LEU A 145 12.50 8.53 -8.57
CA LEU A 145 13.60 7.56 -8.72
C LEU A 145 14.39 7.35 -7.41
N PRO A 146 14.71 8.40 -6.61
CA PRO A 146 15.33 8.20 -5.30
C PRO A 146 14.50 7.34 -4.36
N LEU A 147 13.17 7.50 -4.32
CA LEU A 147 12.27 6.67 -3.52
C LEU A 147 12.37 5.19 -3.94
N LEU A 148 12.26 4.92 -5.24
CA LEU A 148 12.30 3.54 -5.76
C LEU A 148 13.60 2.81 -5.43
N ARG A 149 14.73 3.53 -5.36
CA ARG A 149 16.03 2.94 -5.02
C ARG A 149 16.13 2.53 -3.54
N VAL A 150 15.54 3.31 -2.64
CA VAL A 150 15.74 3.15 -1.18
C VAL A 150 14.66 2.34 -0.49
N ASP A 151 13.43 2.33 -1.03
CA ASP A 151 12.29 1.69 -0.38
C ASP A 151 12.38 0.14 -0.48
N PRO A 152 12.36 -0.59 0.65
CA PRO A 152 12.40 -2.04 0.67
C PRO A 152 11.25 -2.71 -0.09
N LEU A 153 10.10 -2.05 -0.28
CA LEU A 153 8.97 -2.58 -1.04
C LEU A 153 9.43 -3.08 -2.42
N TYR A 154 10.29 -2.33 -3.11
CA TYR A 154 10.75 -2.66 -4.46
C TYR A 154 11.94 -3.62 -4.50
N THR A 155 12.38 -4.15 -3.36
CA THR A 155 13.48 -5.14 -3.32
C THR A 155 13.25 -6.32 -4.26
N PRO A 156 12.03 -6.91 -4.37
CA PRO A 156 11.77 -7.99 -5.32
C PRO A 156 11.89 -7.61 -6.81
N LEU A 157 11.86 -6.31 -7.15
CA LEU A 157 12.03 -5.82 -8.52
C LEU A 157 13.51 -5.64 -8.90
N ARG A 158 14.43 -5.64 -7.94
CA ARG A 158 15.87 -5.47 -8.20
C ARG A 158 16.41 -6.63 -9.03
N GLY A 159 17.19 -6.30 -10.06
CA GLY A 159 17.66 -7.26 -11.06
C GLY A 159 16.69 -7.48 -12.23
N ASN A 160 15.46 -6.94 -12.19
CA ASN A 160 14.60 -6.87 -13.37
C ASN A 160 15.14 -5.79 -14.32
N PRO A 161 15.49 -6.10 -15.58
CA PRO A 161 16.08 -5.11 -16.51
C PRO A 161 15.20 -3.88 -16.78
N ARG A 162 13.87 -4.00 -16.68
CA ARG A 162 12.95 -2.88 -16.82
C ARG A 162 12.98 -1.97 -15.59
N PHE A 163 13.02 -2.55 -14.39
CA PHE A 163 13.19 -1.78 -13.15
C PHE A 163 14.54 -1.06 -13.11
N GLU A 164 15.63 -1.75 -13.47
CA GLU A 164 16.99 -1.16 -13.46
C GLU A 164 17.10 0.02 -14.43
N ARG A 165 16.50 -0.06 -15.63
CA ARG A 165 16.42 1.07 -16.56
C ARG A 165 15.62 2.24 -15.97
N LEU A 166 14.44 1.93 -15.42
CA LEU A 166 13.58 2.94 -14.78
C LEU A 166 14.35 3.72 -13.71
N VAL A 167 15.01 3.02 -12.79
CA VAL A 167 15.77 3.68 -11.70
C VAL A 167 17.11 4.24 -12.15
N ALA A 168 17.66 3.87 -13.31
CA ALA A 168 18.81 4.55 -13.89
C ALA A 168 18.43 5.91 -14.48
N GLY A 169 17.15 6.13 -14.80
CA GLY A 169 16.65 7.36 -15.42
C GLY A 169 17.03 7.48 -16.90
N HIS A 170 17.21 6.34 -17.58
CA HIS A 170 17.61 6.24 -18.98
C HIS A 170 16.63 5.36 -19.76
#